data_AF-S4M7M3-F1
#
_entry.id   AF-S4M7M3-F1
#
_cell.length_a   1.000
_cell.length_b   1.000
_cell.length_c   1.000
_cell.angle_alpha   90.00
_cell.angle_beta   90.00
_cell.angle_gamma   90.00
#
_symmetry.space_group_name_H-M   'P 1'
#
loop_
_entity.id
_entity.type
_entity.pdbx_description
1 polymer ?
#
loop_
_entity_poly.entity_id
_entity_poly.type
_entity_poly.pdbx_seq_one_letter_code
_entity_poly.pdbx_strand_id
1 'polypeptide(L)'
;MADLVPDIVAAVLLGGADLCFVRAAWLHWTGSGRAPDMVFGYSLNPSVGRGHERGIVAFAAWLVCMTISIAAATAASDGAGPAVVDVGAFFLLASFCWLVLHVTIAWFNWPKALVPPHRRGETGSVAEWWRRRGQHALRDKGHGRGGR
;
A
#
# COMPACT_ATOMS: atom_id res chain seq x y z
N MET A 1 -1.58 -14.80 -32.88
CA MET A 1 -0.17 -14.86 -32.42
C MET A 1 0.39 -13.48 -32.05
N ALA A 2 -0.01 -12.38 -32.71
CA ALA A 2 0.47 -11.03 -32.37
C ALA A 2 0.03 -10.55 -30.97
N ASP A 3 -1.15 -10.95 -30.49
CA ASP A 3 -1.67 -10.54 -29.18
C ASP A 3 -1.16 -11.39 -28.00
N LEU A 4 -0.57 -12.57 -28.26
CA LEU A 4 -0.13 -13.51 -27.21
C LEU A 4 1.15 -13.04 -26.50
N VAL A 5 2.03 -12.33 -27.22
CA VAL A 5 3.31 -11.84 -26.70
C VAL A 5 3.14 -10.70 -25.67
N PRO A 6 2.32 -9.65 -25.93
CA PRO A 6 2.12 -8.59 -24.94
C PRO A 6 1.43 -9.08 -23.66
N ASP A 7 0.51 -10.03 -23.74
CA ASP A 7 -0.21 -10.56 -22.57
C ASP A 7 0.70 -11.40 -21.66
N ILE A 8 1.58 -12.23 -22.23
CA ILE A 8 2.58 -12.99 -21.47
C ILE A 8 3.57 -12.04 -20.80
N VAL A 9 4.04 -11.02 -21.52
CA VAL A 9 4.97 -10.02 -20.95
C VAL A 9 4.31 -9.26 -19.81
N ALA A 10 3.06 -8.82 -19.97
CA ALA A 10 2.32 -8.13 -18.91
C ALA A 10 2.13 -9.04 -17.67
N ALA A 11 1.77 -10.30 -17.87
CA ALA A 11 1.61 -11.26 -16.77
C ALA A 11 2.93 -11.51 -16.01
N VAL A 12 4.05 -11.66 -16.73
CA VAL A 12 5.39 -11.83 -16.11
C VAL A 12 5.81 -10.58 -15.35
N LEU A 13 5.56 -9.39 -15.89
CA LEU A 13 5.89 -8.13 -15.23
C LEU A 13 5.03 -7.91 -13.97
N LEU A 14 3.73 -8.15 -14.04
CA LEU A 14 2.81 -8.03 -12.90
C LEU A 14 3.16 -9.05 -11.80
N GLY A 15 3.34 -10.33 -12.16
CA GLY A 15 3.74 -11.36 -11.20
C GLY A 15 5.12 -11.10 -10.59
N GLY A 16 6.08 -10.61 -11.38
CA GLY A 16 7.40 -10.19 -10.89
C GLY A 16 7.32 -9.01 -9.92
N ALA A 17 6.46 -8.02 -10.20
CA ALA A 17 6.23 -6.90 -9.30
C ALA A 17 5.60 -7.36 -7.97
N ASP A 18 4.62 -8.26 -8.02
CA ASP A 18 3.99 -8.83 -6.82
C ASP A 18 5.01 -9.57 -5.94
N LEU A 19 5.88 -10.38 -6.54
CA LEU A 19 6.97 -11.06 -5.81
C LEU A 19 7.91 -10.05 -5.13
N CYS A 20 8.23 -8.95 -5.80
CA CYS A 20 9.03 -7.87 -5.22
C CYS A 20 8.33 -7.23 -4.02
N PHE A 21 7.03 -6.94 -4.10
CA PHE A 21 6.27 -6.34 -3.01
C PHE A 21 6.02 -7.30 -1.85
N VAL A 22 5.74 -8.58 -2.10
CA VAL A 22 5.63 -9.62 -1.07
C VAL A 22 6.97 -9.78 -0.35
N ARG A 23 8.08 -9.80 -1.08
CA ARG A 23 9.42 -9.83 -0.49
C ARG A 23 9.71 -8.57 0.32
N ALA A 24 9.35 -7.39 -0.18
CA ALA A 24 9.49 -6.14 0.58
C ALA A 24 8.67 -6.17 1.87
N ALA A 25 7.43 -6.64 1.81
CA ALA A 25 6.56 -6.81 2.98
C ALA A 25 7.18 -7.76 4.00
N TRP A 26 7.73 -8.89 3.56
CA TRP A 26 8.45 -9.82 4.43
C TRP A 26 9.68 -9.20 5.10
N LEU A 27 10.49 -8.45 4.34
CA LEU A 27 11.69 -7.79 4.87
C LEU A 27 11.32 -6.71 5.90
N HIS A 28 10.28 -5.92 5.64
CA HIS A 28 9.74 -4.97 6.61
C HIS A 28 9.18 -5.69 7.84
N TRP A 29 8.42 -6.77 7.65
CA TRP A 29 7.84 -7.55 8.74
C TRP A 29 8.92 -8.12 9.69
N THR A 30 10.02 -8.59 9.15
CA THR A 30 11.15 -9.13 9.93
C THR A 30 12.08 -8.05 10.48
N GLY A 31 11.86 -6.77 10.15
CA GLY A 31 12.74 -5.67 10.57
C GLY A 31 14.13 -5.73 9.95
N SER A 32 14.27 -6.36 8.79
CA SER A 32 15.55 -6.50 8.09
C SER A 32 16.04 -5.15 7.58
N GLY A 33 17.31 -4.81 7.83
CA GLY A 33 17.97 -3.63 7.25
C GLY A 33 18.11 -3.65 5.72
N ARG A 34 17.74 -4.76 5.06
CA ARG A 34 17.63 -4.87 3.60
C ARG A 34 16.24 -4.45 3.05
N ALA A 35 15.31 -4.08 3.93
CA ALA A 35 13.99 -3.65 3.51
C ALA A 35 14.11 -2.39 2.64
N PRO A 36 13.50 -2.36 1.45
CA PRO A 36 13.55 -1.19 0.60
C PRO A 36 12.70 -0.07 1.19
N ASP A 37 13.16 1.17 1.05
CA ASP A 37 12.36 2.35 1.37
C ASP A 37 11.24 2.51 0.34
N MET A 38 10.03 2.83 0.81
CA MET A 38 8.89 3.02 -0.08
C MET A 38 8.86 4.48 -0.55
N VAL A 39 9.64 4.78 -1.59
CA VAL A 39 9.63 6.09 -2.25
C VAL A 39 8.56 6.11 -3.33
N PHE A 40 7.40 6.69 -3.01
CA PHE A 40 6.40 7.00 -4.02
C PHE A 40 6.63 8.42 -4.56
N GLY A 41 7.02 8.52 -5.83
CA GLY A 41 7.44 9.77 -6.48
C GLY A 41 6.39 10.90 -6.56
N TYR A 42 5.19 10.70 -6.02
CA TYR A 42 4.13 11.71 -6.01
C TYR A 42 4.09 12.57 -4.72
N SER A 43 4.89 12.26 -3.68
CA SER A 43 4.91 13.08 -2.46
C SER A 43 6.31 13.21 -1.85
N LEU A 44 6.72 14.46 -1.58
CA LEU A 44 7.93 14.77 -0.82
C LEU A 44 7.72 14.70 0.70
N ASN A 45 6.51 14.37 1.17
CA ASN A 45 6.21 14.34 2.60
C ASN A 45 6.69 13.00 3.21
N PRO A 46 7.67 13.00 4.13
CA PRO A 46 8.20 11.77 4.72
C PRO A 46 7.17 10.94 5.50
N SER A 47 6.06 11.56 5.94
CA SER A 47 4.96 10.84 6.60
C SER A 47 4.20 9.93 5.64
N VAL A 48 4.18 10.23 4.34
CA VAL A 48 3.51 9.42 3.33
C VAL A 48 4.33 8.16 3.04
N GLY A 49 5.64 8.29 2.86
CA GLY A 49 6.55 7.15 2.70
C GLY A 49 6.49 6.19 3.88
N ARG A 50 6.62 6.71 5.11
CA ARG A 50 6.44 5.90 6.33
C ARG A 50 5.05 5.27 6.43
N GLY A 51 4.01 5.96 5.96
CA GLY A 51 2.66 5.40 5.85
C GLY A 51 2.60 4.14 4.99
N HIS A 52 3.26 4.16 3.83
CA HIS A 52 3.30 3.01 2.93
C HIS A 52 4.14 1.87 3.49
N GLU A 53 5.25 2.17 4.16
CA GLU A 53 6.09 1.17 4.87
C GLU A 53 5.31 0.48 5.99
N ARG A 54 4.50 1.23 6.75
CA ARG A 54 3.60 0.64 7.77
C ARG A 54 2.54 -0.25 7.12
N GLY A 55 1.97 0.21 6.01
CA GLY A 55 0.91 -0.47 5.29
C GLY A 55 1.38 -1.50 4.27
N ILE A 56 2.68 -1.83 4.21
CA ILE A 56 3.28 -2.59 3.11
C ILE A 56 2.71 -4.00 2.95
N VAL A 57 2.33 -4.64 4.06
CA VAL A 57 1.71 -5.98 4.06
C VAL A 57 0.34 -5.92 3.38
N ALA A 58 -0.50 -4.96 3.78
CA ALA A 58 -1.82 -4.77 3.18
C ALA A 58 -1.70 -4.31 1.71
N PHE A 59 -0.68 -3.51 1.39
CA PHE A 59 -0.39 -3.09 0.02
C PHE A 59 -0.04 -4.27 -0.89
N ALA A 60 0.89 -5.13 -0.46
CA ALA A 60 1.28 -6.31 -1.20
C ALA A 60 0.10 -7.27 -1.39
N ALA A 61 -0.71 -7.48 -0.34
CA ALA A 61 -1.92 -8.30 -0.44
C ALA A 61 -2.96 -7.72 -1.40
N TRP A 62 -3.14 -6.39 -1.42
CA TRP A 62 -4.01 -5.71 -2.39
C TRP A 62 -3.57 -5.95 -3.83
N LEU A 63 -2.28 -5.77 -4.13
CA LEU A 63 -1.72 -5.98 -5.47
C LEU A 63 -1.89 -7.43 -5.93
N VAL A 64 -1.54 -8.41 -5.08
CA VAL A 64 -1.72 -9.84 -5.40
C VAL A 64 -3.18 -10.17 -5.68
N CYS A 65 -4.13 -9.64 -4.88
CA CYS A 65 -5.55 -9.87 -5.12
C CYS A 65 -6.02 -9.26 -6.45
N MET A 66 -5.54 -8.06 -6.79
CA MET A 66 -5.83 -7.43 -8.08
C MET A 66 -5.26 -8.26 -9.24
N THR A 67 -4.02 -8.72 -9.16
CA THR A 67 -3.40 -9.55 -10.19
C THR A 67 -4.18 -10.84 -10.42
N ILE A 68 -4.61 -11.52 -9.35
CA ILE A 68 -5.42 -12.74 -9.46
C ILE A 68 -6.79 -12.44 -10.10
N SER A 69 -7.43 -11.33 -9.70
CA SER A 69 -8.71 -10.91 -10.31
C SER A 69 -8.58 -10.64 -11.81
N ILE A 70 -7.53 -9.93 -12.23
CA ILE A 70 -7.26 -9.63 -13.64
C ILE A 70 -6.98 -10.93 -14.40
N ALA A 71 -6.12 -11.81 -13.87
CA ALA A 71 -5.80 -13.09 -14.50
C ALA A 71 -7.04 -13.97 -14.67
N ALA A 72 -7.93 -14.00 -13.66
CA ALA A 72 -9.20 -14.72 -13.75
C ALA A 72 -10.15 -14.11 -14.79
N ALA A 73 -10.22 -12.79 -14.89
CA ALA A 73 -11.02 -12.11 -15.90
C ALA A 73 -10.53 -12.40 -17.32
N THR A 74 -9.21 -12.38 -17.55
CA THR A 74 -8.58 -12.75 -18.83
C THR A 74 -8.84 -14.22 -19.18
N ALA A 75 -8.65 -15.14 -18.22
CA ALA A 75 -8.94 -16.54 -18.46
C ALA A 75 -10.43 -16.78 -18.79
N ALA A 76 -11.34 -16.07 -18.14
CA ALA A 76 -12.77 -16.15 -18.43
C ALA A 76 -13.12 -15.61 -19.83
N SER A 77 -12.47 -14.52 -20.29
CA SER A 77 -12.65 -14.02 -21.66
C SER A 77 -12.15 -15.00 -22.72
N ASP A 78 -11.16 -15.83 -22.37
CA ASP A 78 -10.61 -16.87 -23.24
C ASP A 78 -11.43 -18.19 -23.22
N GLY A 79 -12.60 -18.17 -22.56
CA GLY A 79 -13.53 -19.30 -22.53
C GLY A 79 -13.33 -20.25 -21.34
N ALA A 80 -12.60 -19.85 -20.30
CA ALA A 80 -12.60 -20.59 -19.05
C ALA A 80 -14.01 -20.63 -18.44
N GLY A 81 -14.32 -21.72 -17.74
CA GLY A 81 -15.66 -21.95 -17.17
C GLY A 81 -16.07 -20.90 -16.12
N PRO A 82 -17.37 -20.83 -15.79
CA PRO A 82 -17.93 -19.80 -14.90
C PRO A 82 -17.31 -19.77 -13.50
N ALA A 83 -16.77 -20.89 -13.02
CA ALA A 83 -16.07 -20.95 -11.73
C ALA A 83 -14.87 -19.99 -11.65
N VAL A 84 -14.20 -19.69 -12.77
CA VAL A 84 -13.08 -18.73 -12.80
C VAL A 84 -13.57 -17.31 -12.58
N VAL A 85 -14.78 -16.98 -13.06
CA VAL A 85 -15.41 -15.67 -12.82
C VAL A 85 -15.67 -15.47 -11.33
N ASP A 86 -16.20 -16.49 -10.65
CA ASP A 86 -16.46 -16.43 -9.20
C ASP A 86 -15.17 -16.22 -8.40
N VAL A 87 -14.09 -16.91 -8.78
CA VAL A 87 -12.76 -16.73 -8.18
C VAL A 87 -12.28 -15.29 -8.41
N GLY A 88 -12.35 -14.80 -9.65
CA GLY A 88 -11.94 -13.44 -10.00
C GLY A 88 -12.72 -12.37 -9.22
N ALA A 89 -14.03 -12.54 -9.08
CA ALA A 89 -14.90 -11.65 -8.32
C ALA A 89 -14.58 -11.66 -6.81
N PHE A 90 -14.32 -12.84 -6.24
CA PHE A 90 -13.90 -12.97 -4.84
C PHE A 90 -12.60 -12.21 -4.57
N PHE A 91 -11.57 -12.41 -5.40
CA PHE A 91 -10.29 -11.73 -5.25
C PHE A 91 -10.40 -10.22 -5.51
N LEU A 92 -11.25 -9.80 -6.44
CA LEU A 92 -11.55 -8.38 -6.66
C LEU A 92 -12.14 -7.75 -5.39
N LEU A 93 -13.15 -8.38 -4.79
CA LEU A 93 -13.76 -7.91 -3.56
C LEU A 93 -12.76 -7.86 -2.40
N ALA A 94 -11.96 -8.92 -2.23
CA ALA A 94 -10.92 -8.98 -1.22
C ALA A 94 -9.87 -7.87 -1.40
N SER A 95 -9.55 -7.51 -2.64
CA SER A 95 -8.60 -6.43 -2.94
C SER A 95 -9.05 -5.09 -2.35
N PHE A 96 -10.35 -4.77 -2.40
CA PHE A 96 -10.88 -3.54 -1.79
C PHE A 96 -10.73 -3.55 -0.27
N CYS A 97 -10.94 -4.69 0.38
CA CYS A 97 -10.71 -4.81 1.82
C CYS A 97 -9.25 -4.54 2.18
N TRP A 98 -8.30 -5.08 1.40
CA TRP A 98 -6.87 -4.84 1.60
C TRP A 98 -6.46 -3.40 1.30
N LEU A 99 -7.06 -2.76 0.30
CA LEU A 99 -6.82 -1.34 -0.01
C LEU A 99 -7.29 -0.44 1.13
N VAL A 100 -8.52 -0.65 1.63
CA VAL A 100 -9.04 0.09 2.79
C VAL A 100 -8.12 -0.08 3.99
N LEU A 101 -7.64 -1.30 4.21
CA LEU A 101 -6.75 -1.62 5.31
C LEU A 101 -5.38 -0.95 5.15
N HIS A 102 -4.82 -0.93 3.94
CA HIS A 102 -3.59 -0.21 3.63
C HIS A 102 -3.72 1.28 3.95
N VAL A 103 -4.78 1.92 3.48
CA VAL A 103 -5.04 3.35 3.74
C VAL A 103 -5.24 3.61 5.23
N THR A 104 -5.99 2.74 5.92
CA THR A 104 -6.23 2.84 7.36
C THR A 104 -4.92 2.73 8.15
N ILE A 105 -4.05 1.78 7.79
CA ILE A 105 -2.73 1.62 8.41
C ILE A 105 -1.82 2.82 8.09
N ALA A 106 -1.81 3.28 6.85
CA ALA A 106 -0.97 4.42 6.46
C ALA A 106 -1.35 5.67 7.25
N TRP A 107 -2.65 5.97 7.37
CA TRP A 107 -3.16 7.18 8.00
C TRP A 107 -3.25 7.13 9.52
N PHE A 108 -3.63 5.99 10.09
CA PHE A 108 -3.93 5.84 11.52
C PHE A 108 -3.00 4.87 12.25
N ASN A 109 -2.16 4.13 11.53
CA ASN A 109 -1.31 3.07 12.08
C ASN A 109 -2.12 2.00 12.84
N TRP A 110 -3.27 1.61 12.28
CA TRP A 110 -4.18 0.60 12.84
C TRP A 110 -4.80 -0.24 11.70
N PRO A 111 -5.01 -1.56 11.87
CA PRO A 111 -4.78 -2.37 13.07
C PRO A 111 -3.32 -2.78 13.26
N LYS A 112 -2.83 -2.75 14.50
CA LYS A 112 -1.43 -3.02 14.86
C LYS A 112 -0.95 -4.42 14.48
N ALA A 113 -1.87 -5.38 14.39
CA ALA A 113 -1.56 -6.75 13.99
C ALA A 113 -0.95 -6.81 12.59
N LEU A 114 -1.29 -5.89 11.68
CA LEU A 114 -0.81 -5.89 10.29
C LEU A 114 0.30 -4.88 10.03
N VAL A 115 0.69 -4.13 11.06
CA VAL A 115 1.80 -3.20 11.01
C VAL A 115 3.09 -3.97 11.33
N PRO A 116 4.17 -3.79 10.55
CA PRO A 116 5.48 -4.33 10.87
C PRO A 116 5.87 -4.06 12.33
N PRO A 117 6.34 -5.07 13.09
CA PRO A 117 6.58 -4.97 14.53
C PRO A 117 7.36 -3.72 14.96
N HIS A 118 8.44 -3.40 14.23
CA HIS A 118 9.32 -2.27 14.52
C HIS A 118 8.69 -0.88 14.26
N ARG A 119 7.53 -0.81 13.59
CA ARG A 119 6.80 0.44 13.26
C ARG A 119 5.51 0.63 14.07
N ARG A 120 5.14 -0.31 14.93
CA ARG A 120 3.86 -0.29 15.68
C ARG A 120 3.75 0.92 16.62
N GLY A 121 4.87 1.43 17.12
CA GLY A 121 4.93 2.61 17.99
C GLY A 121 4.80 3.95 17.27
N GLU A 122 4.80 3.98 15.94
CA GLU A 122 4.70 5.23 15.19
C GLU A 122 3.30 5.86 15.27
N THR A 123 3.24 7.18 15.11
CA THR A 123 1.98 7.89 14.86
C THR A 123 1.57 7.76 13.40
N GLY A 124 0.27 7.59 13.15
CA GLY A 124 -0.28 7.65 11.80
C GLY A 124 -0.12 9.04 11.17
N SER A 125 -0.09 9.11 9.84
CA SER A 125 0.17 10.36 9.10
C SER A 125 -0.87 11.45 9.39
N VAL A 126 -2.12 11.08 9.68
CA VAL A 126 -3.17 12.04 10.06
C VAL A 126 -2.86 12.70 11.41
N ALA A 127 -2.44 11.92 12.41
CA ALA A 127 -2.09 12.44 13.72
C ALA A 127 -0.86 13.37 13.64
N GLU A 128 0.12 13.03 12.80
CA GLU A 128 1.27 13.90 12.55
C GLU A 128 0.87 15.22 11.89
N TRP A 129 -0.04 15.17 10.91
CA TRP A 129 -0.55 16.36 10.25
C TRP A 129 -1.26 17.31 11.24
N TRP A 130 -2.15 16.78 12.07
CA TRP A 130 -2.82 17.57 13.11
C TRP A 130 -1.83 18.20 14.10
N ARG A 131 -0.80 17.46 14.52
CA ARG A 131 0.25 17.96 15.42
C ARG A 131 1.02 19.13 14.79
N ARG A 132 1.46 18.99 13.53
CA ARG A 132 2.16 20.05 12.80
C ARG A 132 1.28 21.29 12.65
N ARG A 133 0.02 21.11 12.28
CA ARG A 133 -0.95 22.21 12.14
C ARG A 133 -1.13 23.00 13.44
N GLY A 134 -1.23 22.31 14.58
CA GLY A 134 -1.29 22.94 15.90
C GLY A 134 -0.04 23.75 16.25
N GLN A 135 1.15 23.23 15.93
CA GLN A 135 2.41 23.94 16.17
C GLN A 135 2.55 25.22 15.33
N HIS A 136 2.13 25.19 14.06
CA HIS A 136 2.11 26.39 13.21
C HIS A 136 1.17 27.46 13.77
N ALA A 137 -0.05 27.07 14.17
CA ALA A 137 -1.03 27.99 14.75
C ALA A 137 -0.53 28.64 16.07
N LEU A 138 0.30 27.94 16.85
CA LEU A 138 0.92 28.49 18.05
C LEU A 138 2.09 29.44 17.73
N ARG A 139 2.89 29.11 16.70
CA ARG A 139 4.03 29.93 16.28
C ARG A 139 3.60 31.28 15.70
N ASP A 140 2.50 31.32 14.96
CA ASP A 140 1.91 32.55 14.41
C ASP A 140 1.41 33.47 15.53
N LYS A 141 0.83 32.90 16.60
CA LYS A 141 0.39 33.66 17.78
C LYS A 141 1.56 34.21 18.61
N GLY A 142 2.73 33.55 18.58
CA GLY A 142 3.93 33.99 19.30
C GLY A 142 4.64 35.19 18.66
N HIS A 143 4.61 35.32 17.33
CA HIS A 143 5.26 36.44 16.62
C HIS A 143 4.47 37.75 16.66
N GLY A 144 3.16 37.70 16.97
CA GLY A 144 2.32 38.89 17.08
C GLY A 144 2.44 39.69 18.39
N ARG A 145 3.27 39.25 19.35
CA ARG A 145 3.38 39.86 20.69
C ARG A 145 4.69 40.60 20.99
N GLY A 146 5.63 40.66 20.05
CA GLY A 146 6.96 41.25 20.27
C GLY A 146 7.19 42.67 19.70
N GLY A 147 6.17 43.31 19.13
CA GLY A 147 6.31 44.63 18.50
C GLY A 147 5.52 45.71 19.24
N ARG A 148 6.01 46.13 20.41
CA ARG A 148 5.70 47.43 21.02
C ARG A 148 6.89 47.91 21.83
#